data_AF-A0A2J8JCX7-F1
#
_entry.id   AF-A0A2J8JCX7-F1
#
_cell.length_a   1.000
_cell.length_b   1.000
_cell.length_c   1.000
_cell.angle_alpha   90.00
_cell.angle_beta   90.00
_cell.angle_gamma   90.00
#
_symmetry.space_group_name_H-M   'P 1'
#
loop_
_entity.id
_entity.type
_entity.pdbx_description
1 polymer ?
#
loop_
_entity_poly.entity_id
_entity_poly.type
_entity_poly.pdbx_seq_one_letter_code
_entity_poly.pdbx_strand_id
1 'polypeptide(L)'
;MATGVKCGIIYWLFGGAIRNLGSPEHVTKWFQPLQEQKYTGMFAMTERGHGSNVRGIQTEATFDLSAQEFVIDTPCENAEKMYIGNAMYGNYAAVFAQLIIDGRSQGPHCFIVPVRDENGSLYPGVTAIDMMYKEGLHGVDNGILIFDKVRIPRENLLDKFGSVAPDGQYHSPIRNKSARFNAMLAALTPSRLAVAFQAMGAMKLGLTIAIHYSHSRRQFGPKTKEEVKIIEHQTQTLWLMPHLATALALTFVSRYAGALLDEGCLPGKGAGQQSLAAGSGGGAEGLQHLGEHPLPAGLRECTGGVGYMMENRISGLKCDTDVFATFEGDNVVMLQVVGRELLAQYTKQYEEKRLFGLLQNWAESVGDKLRTSFLAFNMDTVDDLAFLLKAVKFRERVLQRGLVARIYYKVKTKKEDFFHAWNSCLHHVASLSLAHTHRVTLEQFSLAVKSCPDQEDQTLLMKFCLLYGTKLVFQEWAWYLEHKYLTPMASTRIRNQERC
;
A
#
# COMPACT_ATOMS: atom_id res chain seq x y z
N MET A 1 -8.25 17.47 3.50
CA MET A 1 -7.52 16.22 3.78
C MET A 1 -6.35 16.44 4.73
N ALA A 2 -5.64 17.56 4.62
CA ALA A 2 -4.47 17.92 5.43
C ALA A 2 -4.59 17.64 6.96
N THR A 3 -5.68 18.03 7.62
CA THR A 3 -5.87 17.75 9.06
C THR A 3 -5.82 16.25 9.38
N GLY A 4 -6.44 15.42 8.53
CA GLY A 4 -6.41 13.96 8.68
C GLY A 4 -5.00 13.40 8.57
N VAL A 5 -4.21 13.91 7.61
CA VAL A 5 -2.79 13.54 7.44
C VAL A 5 -1.95 13.99 8.63
N LYS A 6 -2.15 15.22 9.13
CA LYS A 6 -1.44 15.74 10.31
C LYS A 6 -1.74 14.92 11.57
N CYS A 7 -3.00 14.56 11.81
CA CYS A 7 -3.37 13.62 12.86
C CYS A 7 -2.77 12.22 12.62
N GLY A 8 -2.71 11.78 11.36
CA GLY A 8 -2.02 10.58 10.90
C GLY A 8 -0.57 10.51 11.38
N ILE A 9 0.19 11.58 11.12
CA ILE A 9 1.60 11.69 11.52
C ILE A 9 1.75 11.58 13.04
N ILE A 10 0.92 12.31 13.79
CA ILE A 10 1.03 12.40 15.25
C ILE A 10 0.66 11.05 15.90
N TYR A 11 -0.50 10.49 15.57
CA TYR A 11 -1.04 9.33 16.29
C TYR A 11 -0.65 7.99 15.68
N TRP A 12 -0.63 7.89 14.35
CA TRP A 12 -0.41 6.61 13.66
C TRP A 12 1.07 6.37 13.36
N LEU A 13 1.79 7.39 12.91
CA LEU A 13 3.22 7.23 12.62
C LEU A 13 4.06 7.36 13.88
N PHE A 14 4.05 8.52 14.54
CA PHE A 14 4.83 8.73 15.75
C PHE A 14 4.30 7.88 16.92
N GLY A 15 3.00 7.97 17.23
CA GLY A 15 2.39 7.14 18.27
C GLY A 15 2.49 5.64 17.99
N GLY A 16 2.31 5.24 16.73
CA GLY A 16 2.47 3.84 16.31
C GLY A 16 3.92 3.36 16.40
N ALA A 17 4.91 4.20 16.11
CA ALA A 17 6.32 3.86 16.31
C ALA A 17 6.59 3.52 17.78
N ILE A 18 6.14 4.37 18.71
CA ILE A 18 6.29 4.12 20.16
C ILE A 18 5.64 2.79 20.54
N ARG A 19 4.37 2.60 20.18
CA ARG A 19 3.60 1.41 20.58
C ARG A 19 4.12 0.11 19.96
N ASN A 20 4.55 0.18 18.69
CA ASN A 20 4.84 -1.01 17.91
C ASN A 20 6.33 -1.38 17.95
N LEU A 21 7.23 -0.42 18.20
CA LEU A 21 8.69 -0.60 18.24
C LEU A 21 9.30 -0.42 19.64
N GLY A 22 8.59 0.20 20.59
CA GLY A 22 9.05 0.37 21.97
C GLY A 22 8.57 -0.73 22.92
N SER A 23 9.12 -0.70 24.14
CA SER A 23 8.69 -1.49 25.30
C SER A 23 7.45 -0.88 26.02
N PRO A 24 6.84 -1.58 26.99
CA PRO A 24 5.78 -1.02 27.84
C PRO A 24 6.17 0.29 28.54
N GLU A 25 7.43 0.44 28.94
CA GLU A 25 7.94 1.66 29.57
C GLU A 25 7.90 2.84 28.60
N HIS A 26 8.21 2.62 27.32
CA HIS A 26 8.08 3.63 26.27
C HIS A 26 6.62 4.07 26.08
N VAL A 27 5.67 3.13 26.16
CA VAL A 27 4.24 3.44 26.06
C VAL A 27 3.82 4.36 27.21
N THR A 28 4.21 4.05 28.44
CA THR A 28 3.91 4.89 29.60
C THR A 28 4.59 6.26 29.50
N LYS A 29 5.87 6.30 29.13
CA LYS A 29 6.65 7.54 29.08
C LYS A 29 6.22 8.48 27.94
N TRP A 30 5.92 7.94 26.77
CA TRP A 30 5.72 8.72 25.55
C TRP A 30 4.30 8.62 25.00
N PHE A 31 3.73 7.42 24.89
CA PHE A 31 2.43 7.27 24.23
C PHE A 31 1.28 7.81 25.08
N GLN A 32 1.27 7.60 26.39
CA GLN A 32 0.20 8.11 27.26
C GLN A 32 0.13 9.66 27.26
N PRO A 33 1.23 10.42 27.46
CA PRO A 33 1.19 11.88 27.33
C PRO A 33 0.80 12.38 25.93
N LEU A 34 1.17 11.65 24.88
CA LEU A 34 0.74 11.94 23.50
C LEU A 34 -0.78 11.82 23.34
N GLN A 35 -1.40 10.79 23.95
CA GLN A 35 -2.87 10.63 23.95
C GLN A 35 -3.58 11.77 24.69
N GLU A 36 -2.97 12.28 25.75
CA GLU A 36 -3.43 13.45 26.52
C GLU A 36 -3.11 14.78 25.80
N GLN A 37 -2.51 14.74 24.60
CA GLN A 37 -2.10 15.90 23.82
C GLN A 37 -1.14 16.86 24.57
N LYS A 38 -0.35 16.33 25.52
CA LYS A 38 0.68 17.12 26.23
C LYS A 38 1.79 17.60 25.30
N TYR A 39 2.01 16.90 24.19
CA TYR A 39 2.95 17.27 23.15
C TYR A 39 2.50 16.67 21.81
N THR A 40 3.13 17.09 20.71
CA THR A 40 2.95 16.45 19.40
C THR A 40 4.25 15.89 18.84
N GLY A 41 4.13 14.90 17.96
CA GLY A 41 5.26 14.15 17.41
C GLY A 41 5.43 14.30 15.90
N MET A 42 6.61 13.89 15.44
CA MET A 42 7.03 13.81 14.03
C MET A 42 7.54 12.40 13.73
N PHE A 43 7.43 11.96 12.49
CA PHE A 43 7.99 10.69 12.03
C PHE A 43 9.12 10.94 11.03
N ALA A 44 10.37 10.77 11.47
CA ALA A 44 11.57 11.18 10.76
C ALA A 44 12.34 9.97 10.23
N MET A 45 11.84 9.39 9.14
CA MET A 45 12.47 8.25 8.46
C MET A 45 13.20 8.69 7.18
N THR A 46 12.44 9.25 6.24
CA THR A 46 12.91 9.68 4.92
C THR A 46 14.03 10.70 5.02
N GLU A 47 15.03 10.52 4.17
CA GLU A 47 16.12 11.46 3.99
C GLU A 47 16.15 11.96 2.54
N ARG A 48 16.83 13.09 2.31
CA ARG A 48 17.04 13.65 0.98
C ARG A 48 17.59 12.60 0.00
N GLY A 49 18.55 11.78 0.42
CA GLY A 49 19.13 10.72 -0.41
C GLY A 49 18.36 9.38 -0.39
N HIS A 50 17.44 9.18 0.55
CA HIS A 50 16.84 7.88 0.84
C HIS A 50 15.34 7.96 1.20
N GLY A 51 14.49 7.64 0.22
CA GLY A 51 13.06 7.37 0.42
C GLY A 51 12.76 5.88 0.49
N SER A 52 12.58 5.22 -0.66
CA SER A 52 12.20 3.79 -0.72
C SER A 52 13.27 2.86 -0.13
N ASN A 53 14.56 3.20 -0.25
CA ASN A 53 15.66 2.41 0.30
C ASN A 53 16.05 2.89 1.72
N VAL A 54 15.12 2.74 2.67
CA VAL A 54 15.30 3.13 4.08
C VAL A 54 16.48 2.40 4.75
N ARG A 55 16.91 1.24 4.24
CA ARG A 55 18.11 0.55 4.76
C ARG A 55 19.39 1.37 4.61
N GLY A 56 19.42 2.22 3.59
CA GLY A 56 20.57 3.04 3.22
C GLY A 56 20.63 4.41 3.88
N ILE A 57 19.68 4.74 4.77
CA ILE A 57 19.70 6.02 5.48
C ILE A 57 21.04 6.27 6.15
N GLN A 58 21.41 7.53 6.25
CA GLN A 58 22.74 8.00 6.61
C GLN A 58 22.79 8.75 7.93
N THR A 59 21.65 9.18 8.49
CA THR A 59 21.60 9.71 9.87
C THR A 59 22.18 8.67 10.81
N GLU A 60 23.06 9.08 11.72
CA GLU A 60 23.76 8.19 12.64
C GLU A 60 23.24 8.37 14.07
N ALA A 61 23.25 7.29 14.84
CA ALA A 61 22.99 7.28 16.28
C ALA A 61 24.11 6.49 16.97
N THR A 62 25.14 7.21 17.43
CA THR A 62 26.34 6.60 18.02
C THR A 62 26.21 6.50 19.53
N PHE A 63 26.39 5.29 20.08
CA PHE A 63 26.32 5.07 21.52
C PHE A 63 27.60 5.57 22.22
N ASP A 64 27.43 6.46 23.19
CA ASP A 64 28.46 6.95 24.10
C ASP A 64 28.32 6.21 25.45
N LEU A 65 29.17 5.20 25.65
CA LEU A 65 29.15 4.36 26.86
C LEU A 65 29.39 5.17 28.14
N SER A 66 30.22 6.21 28.08
CA SER A 66 30.60 7.00 29.25
C SER A 66 29.45 7.88 29.75
N ALA A 67 28.67 8.42 28.81
CA ALA A 67 27.54 9.28 29.10
C ALA A 67 26.21 8.51 29.25
N GLN A 68 26.15 7.25 28.79
CA GLN A 68 24.90 6.48 28.66
C GLN A 68 23.90 7.17 27.72
N GLU A 69 24.41 7.71 26.62
CA GLU A 69 23.64 8.49 25.65
C GLU A 69 23.85 8.00 24.21
N PHE A 70 22.93 8.35 23.33
CA PHE A 70 23.15 8.31 21.89
C PHE A 70 23.42 9.72 21.38
N VAL A 71 24.38 9.84 20.47
CA VAL A 71 24.66 11.06 19.70
C VAL A 71 24.02 10.91 18.32
N ILE A 72 22.97 11.69 18.07
CA ILE A 72 22.24 11.74 16.79
C ILE A 72 22.88 12.78 15.89
N ASP A 73 23.22 12.40 14.66
CA ASP A 73 23.96 13.26 13.74
C ASP A 73 23.52 13.11 12.29
N THR A 74 23.52 14.24 11.57
CA THR A 74 23.29 14.34 10.13
C THR A 74 24.64 14.55 9.43
N PRO A 75 25.32 13.49 8.97
CA PRO A 75 26.72 13.59 8.52
C PRO A 75 26.90 14.32 7.17
N CYS A 76 25.85 14.46 6.37
CA CYS A 76 25.88 15.15 5.09
C CYS A 76 24.48 15.59 4.65
N GLU A 77 24.40 16.40 3.59
CA GLU A 77 23.15 16.91 3.02
C GLU A 77 22.18 15.79 2.60
N ASN A 78 22.71 14.65 2.12
CA ASN A 78 21.88 13.49 1.77
C ASN A 78 21.22 12.80 2.97
N ALA A 79 21.74 13.03 4.18
CA ALA A 79 21.23 12.48 5.43
C ALA A 79 20.16 13.38 6.08
N GLU A 80 19.94 14.59 5.56
CA GLU A 80 18.89 15.49 6.07
C GLU A 80 17.53 14.80 6.02
N LYS A 81 16.82 14.76 7.16
CA LYS A 81 15.47 14.22 7.19
C LYS A 81 14.56 15.14 6.41
N MET A 82 13.86 14.62 5.41
CA MET A 82 13.13 15.43 4.43
C MET A 82 11.68 14.97 4.34
N TYR A 83 10.77 15.92 4.07
CA TYR A 83 9.32 15.72 4.01
C TYR A 83 8.67 15.41 5.38
N ILE A 84 9.31 15.78 6.48
CA ILE A 84 8.84 15.43 7.82
C ILE A 84 7.63 16.27 8.17
N GLY A 85 6.44 15.67 8.21
CA GLY A 85 5.23 16.40 8.58
C GLY A 85 5.21 16.76 10.06
N ASN A 86 4.55 17.87 10.39
CA ASN A 86 4.55 18.46 11.73
C ASN A 86 5.92 18.99 12.18
N ALA A 87 6.86 19.25 11.26
CA ALA A 87 8.22 19.67 11.58
C ALA A 87 8.33 21.08 12.19
N MET A 88 7.36 21.95 11.91
CA MET A 88 7.41 23.32 12.37
C MET A 88 6.87 23.47 13.79
N TYR A 89 6.03 22.54 14.24
CA TYR A 89 5.34 22.61 15.54
C TYR A 89 5.52 21.38 16.44
N GLY A 90 6.13 20.30 15.94
CA GLY A 90 6.35 19.07 16.70
C GLY A 90 7.40 19.23 17.81
N ASN A 91 7.14 18.61 18.97
CA ASN A 91 8.05 18.63 20.11
C ASN A 91 9.09 17.50 20.03
N TYR A 92 8.69 16.31 19.55
CA TYR A 92 9.54 15.12 19.49
C TYR A 92 9.50 14.48 18.10
N ALA A 93 10.61 13.89 17.67
CA ALA A 93 10.70 13.11 16.45
C ALA A 93 11.03 11.65 16.76
N ALA A 94 10.30 10.72 16.12
CA ALA A 94 10.74 9.33 15.98
C ALA A 94 11.73 9.27 14.81
N VAL A 95 13.03 9.37 15.12
CA VAL A 95 14.12 9.45 14.14
C VAL A 95 14.64 8.05 13.85
N PHE A 96 14.60 7.64 12.57
CA PHE A 96 15.34 6.47 12.12
C PHE A 96 16.78 6.84 11.81
N ALA A 97 17.72 6.12 12.42
CA ALA A 97 19.16 6.35 12.23
C ALA A 97 19.93 5.03 12.27
N GLN A 98 21.11 4.99 11.65
CA GLN A 98 22.06 3.89 11.76
C GLN A 98 22.57 3.82 13.20
N LEU A 99 22.20 2.77 13.92
CA LEU A 99 22.70 2.53 15.28
C LEU A 99 24.17 2.10 15.21
N ILE A 100 25.07 2.88 15.78
CA ILE A 100 26.51 2.63 15.80
C ILE A 100 26.95 2.32 17.23
N ILE A 101 27.58 1.16 17.42
CA ILE A 101 28.13 0.70 18.70
C ILE A 101 29.55 0.23 18.43
N ASP A 102 30.53 0.77 19.16
CA ASP A 102 31.96 0.49 18.97
C ASP A 102 32.42 0.60 17.50
N GLY A 103 31.96 1.65 16.82
CA GLY A 103 32.25 1.91 15.40
C GLY A 103 31.58 0.95 14.42
N ARG A 104 30.67 0.08 14.85
CA ARG A 104 29.97 -0.88 14.00
C ARG A 104 28.48 -0.58 13.91
N SER A 105 27.98 -0.44 12.68
CA SER A 105 26.54 -0.27 12.43
C SER A 105 25.76 -1.57 12.70
N GLN A 106 24.70 -1.46 13.48
CA GLN A 106 23.66 -2.48 13.67
C GLN A 106 22.47 -2.30 12.73
N GLY A 107 22.56 -1.37 11.78
CA GLY A 107 21.48 -1.00 10.87
C GLY A 107 20.50 0.01 11.47
N PRO A 108 19.47 0.40 10.70
CA PRO A 108 18.48 1.38 11.12
C PRO A 108 17.73 0.96 12.39
N HIS A 109 17.66 1.85 13.37
CA HIS A 109 16.81 1.77 14.56
C HIS A 109 16.06 3.10 14.75
N CYS A 110 15.03 3.09 15.58
CA CYS A 110 14.18 4.26 15.83
C CYS A 110 14.43 4.84 17.22
N PHE A 111 14.62 6.15 17.29
CA PHE A 111 14.95 6.89 18.50
C PHE A 111 13.95 8.03 18.72
N ILE A 112 13.56 8.28 19.97
CA ILE A 112 12.79 9.48 20.31
C ILE A 112 13.76 10.63 20.56
N VAL A 113 13.73 11.64 19.70
CA VAL A 113 14.62 12.81 19.76
C VAL A 113 13.80 14.05 20.12
N PRO A 114 14.16 14.79 21.18
CA PRO A 114 13.53 16.09 21.46
C PRO A 114 13.95 17.10 20.39
N VAL A 115 12.97 17.83 19.85
CA VAL A 115 13.15 18.82 18.77
C VAL A 115 12.82 20.21 19.30
N ARG A 116 11.70 20.36 20.03
CA ARG A 116 11.29 21.63 20.64
C ARG A 116 10.90 21.46 22.09
N ASP A 117 11.16 22.51 22.88
CA ASP A 117 10.66 22.63 24.25
C ASP A 117 9.14 22.97 24.26
N GLU A 118 8.58 23.14 25.46
CA GLU A 118 7.17 23.49 25.67
C GLU A 118 6.81 24.89 25.14
N ASN A 119 7.80 25.77 25.02
CA ASN A 119 7.64 27.13 24.48
C ASN A 119 7.79 27.17 22.95
N GLY A 120 8.08 26.03 22.31
CA GLY A 120 8.29 25.92 20.87
C GLY A 120 9.70 26.28 20.40
N SER A 121 10.67 26.49 21.31
CA SER A 121 12.06 26.77 20.96
C SER A 121 12.78 25.48 20.58
N LEU A 122 13.60 25.52 19.52
CA LEU A 122 14.41 24.37 19.11
C LEU A 122 15.47 24.05 20.17
N TYR A 123 15.69 22.76 20.44
CA TYR A 123 16.82 22.33 21.26
C TYR A 123 18.15 22.59 20.53
N PRO A 124 19.26 22.85 21.27
CA PRO A 124 20.58 23.00 20.67
C PRO A 124 20.96 21.81 19.77
N GLY A 125 21.58 22.11 18.63
CA GLY A 125 21.95 21.12 17.62
C GLY A 125 20.80 20.65 16.73
N VAL A 126 19.55 21.09 16.96
CA VAL A 126 18.41 20.76 16.10
C VAL A 126 18.07 21.94 15.18
N THR A 127 18.01 21.68 13.89
CA THR A 127 17.49 22.65 12.89
C THR A 127 16.22 22.10 12.24
N ALA A 128 15.21 22.96 12.09
CA ALA A 128 13.98 22.65 11.37
C ALA A 128 13.71 23.73 10.31
N ILE A 129 13.50 23.31 9.05
CA ILE A 129 13.31 24.21 7.91
C ILE A 129 11.99 23.86 7.22
N ASP A 130 11.12 24.84 6.96
CA ASP A 130 9.88 24.62 6.21
C ASP A 130 10.20 24.37 4.72
N MET A 131 9.61 23.33 4.14
CA MET A 131 9.73 23.03 2.71
C MET A 131 8.80 23.88 1.83
N MET A 132 7.95 24.70 2.45
CA MET A 132 7.06 25.66 1.80
C MET A 132 6.01 24.96 0.91
N TYR A 133 5.91 25.40 -0.35
CA TYR A 133 4.82 25.08 -1.26
C TYR A 133 4.86 23.62 -1.72
N LYS A 134 3.68 23.00 -1.74
CA LYS A 134 3.44 21.62 -2.18
C LYS A 134 2.28 21.60 -3.17
N GLU A 135 2.14 20.53 -3.95
CA GLU A 135 1.01 20.35 -4.86
C GLU A 135 -0.33 20.38 -4.12
N GLY A 136 -0.44 19.66 -3.01
CA GLY A 136 -1.59 19.65 -2.11
C GLY A 136 -1.18 19.52 -0.65
N LEU A 137 -2.15 19.23 0.21
CA LEU A 137 -1.97 19.08 1.66
C LEU A 137 -1.29 20.28 2.34
N HIS A 138 -1.65 21.50 1.93
CA HIS A 138 -1.00 22.74 2.42
C HIS A 138 -1.09 22.94 3.94
N GLY A 139 -2.07 22.32 4.62
CA GLY A 139 -2.17 22.31 6.08
C GLY A 139 -1.21 21.38 6.80
N VAL A 140 -0.35 20.66 6.08
CA VAL A 140 0.73 19.84 6.64
C VAL A 140 2.04 20.60 6.48
N ASP A 141 2.65 20.96 7.60
CA ASP A 141 3.93 21.63 7.73
C ASP A 141 5.09 20.64 7.57
N ASN A 142 5.29 20.15 6.34
CA ASN A 142 6.42 19.31 5.99
C ASN A 142 7.72 20.13 6.04
N GLY A 143 8.70 19.64 6.80
CA GLY A 143 9.99 20.29 6.95
C GLY A 143 11.17 19.35 6.77
N ILE A 144 12.35 19.97 6.78
CA ILE A 144 13.65 19.32 6.87
C ILE A 144 14.11 19.36 8.32
N LEU A 145 14.60 18.24 8.85
CA LEU A 145 15.28 18.19 10.14
C LEU A 145 16.76 17.85 9.97
N ILE A 146 17.61 18.59 10.65
CA ILE A 146 19.07 18.40 10.69
C ILE A 146 19.48 18.30 12.16
N PHE A 147 20.30 17.30 12.46
CA PHE A 147 20.82 17.07 13.80
C PHE A 147 22.34 17.24 13.80
N ASP A 148 22.84 18.15 14.63
CA ASP A 148 24.26 18.37 14.89
C ASP A 148 24.59 17.84 16.29
N LYS A 149 25.12 16.61 16.33
CA LYS A 149 25.55 15.91 17.56
C LYS A 149 24.57 16.01 18.74
N VAL A 150 23.27 15.84 18.47
CA VAL A 150 22.20 15.91 19.47
C VAL A 150 22.27 14.71 20.41
N ARG A 151 22.41 14.96 21.71
CA ARG A 151 22.52 13.91 22.74
C ARG A 151 21.15 13.55 23.30
N ILE A 152 20.86 12.25 23.35
CA ILE A 152 19.64 11.70 23.95
C ILE A 152 19.98 10.55 24.91
N PRO A 153 19.19 10.32 25.97
CA PRO A 153 19.39 9.18 26.86
C PRO A 153 19.31 7.85 26.13
N ARG A 154 20.03 6.83 26.62
CA ARG A 154 20.00 5.45 26.09
C ARG A 154 18.57 4.90 26.00
N GLU A 155 17.71 5.26 26.96
CA GLU A 155 16.31 4.82 27.05
C GLU A 155 15.39 5.47 26.00
N ASN A 156 15.90 6.33 25.12
CA ASN A 156 15.13 6.86 24.00
C ASN A 156 15.19 5.97 22.75
N LEU A 157 16.01 4.91 22.74
CA LEU A 157 15.98 3.86 21.72
C LEU A 157 14.73 3.00 21.88
N LEU A 158 13.87 2.95 20.85
CA LEU A 158 12.74 2.03 20.81
C LEU A 158 13.25 0.59 20.62
N ASP A 159 13.19 -0.19 21.69
CA ASP A 159 14.10 -1.30 21.94
C ASP A 159 13.52 -2.70 21.68
N LYS A 160 12.25 -2.81 21.25
CA LYS A 160 11.55 -4.09 21.07
C LYS A 160 12.27 -5.04 20.11
N PHE A 161 12.93 -4.50 19.09
CA PHE A 161 13.63 -5.28 18.07
C PHE A 161 15.16 -5.24 18.21
N GLY A 162 15.69 -4.37 19.07
CA GLY A 162 17.12 -4.22 19.29
C GLY A 162 17.37 -3.23 20.43
N SER A 163 18.08 -3.68 21.46
CA SER A 163 18.38 -2.91 22.66
C SER A 163 19.88 -2.81 22.89
N VAL A 164 20.28 -1.81 23.68
CA VAL A 164 21.67 -1.61 24.11
C VAL A 164 21.68 -1.61 25.64
N ALA A 165 22.39 -2.56 26.23
CA ALA A 165 22.56 -2.65 27.68
C ALA A 165 23.50 -1.54 28.19
N PRO A 166 23.47 -1.20 29.50
CA PRO A 166 24.34 -0.16 30.06
C PRO A 166 25.84 -0.40 29.88
N ASP A 167 26.25 -1.66 29.70
CA ASP A 167 27.63 -2.04 29.41
C ASP A 167 28.00 -1.95 27.92
N GLY A 168 27.08 -1.46 27.08
CA GLY A 168 27.26 -1.32 25.63
C GLY A 168 26.92 -2.56 24.81
N GLN A 169 26.51 -3.67 25.44
CA GLN A 169 26.17 -4.87 24.70
C GLN A 169 24.86 -4.70 23.92
N TYR A 170 24.91 -4.99 22.61
CA TYR A 170 23.75 -5.02 21.75
C TYR A 170 23.01 -6.35 21.84
N HIS A 171 21.71 -6.31 22.11
CA HIS A 171 20.84 -7.47 22.12
C HIS A 171 19.70 -7.32 21.11
N SER A 172 19.34 -8.40 20.42
CA SER A 172 18.17 -8.42 19.54
C SER A 172 17.52 -9.80 19.51
N PRO A 173 16.18 -9.89 19.58
CA PRO A 173 15.46 -11.14 19.38
C PRO A 173 15.60 -11.69 17.95
N ILE A 174 16.01 -10.86 16.98
CA ILE A 174 16.18 -11.24 15.57
C ILE A 174 17.63 -11.03 15.15
N ARG A 175 18.39 -12.13 15.09
CA ARG A 175 19.84 -12.11 14.79
C ARG A 175 20.15 -11.53 13.40
N ASN A 176 19.38 -11.90 12.38
CA ASN A 176 19.62 -11.43 11.01
C ASN A 176 19.17 -9.95 10.87
N LYS A 177 20.11 -9.05 10.56
CA LYS A 177 19.85 -7.60 10.43
C LYS A 177 18.75 -7.28 9.42
N SER A 178 18.73 -7.96 8.27
CA SER A 178 17.70 -7.75 7.24
C SER A 178 16.32 -8.22 7.68
N ALA A 179 16.24 -9.37 8.35
CA ALA A 179 14.98 -9.87 8.90
C ALA A 179 14.44 -8.95 10.01
N ARG A 180 15.33 -8.47 10.89
CA ARG A 180 14.98 -7.50 11.94
C ARG A 180 14.41 -6.21 11.35
N PHE A 181 15.10 -5.64 10.37
CA PHE A 181 14.65 -4.42 9.71
C PHE A 181 13.28 -4.61 9.02
N ASN A 182 13.09 -5.73 8.33
CA ASN A 182 11.79 -6.05 7.74
C ASN A 182 10.68 -6.22 8.79
N ALA A 183 10.97 -6.80 9.95
CA ALA A 183 10.02 -6.92 11.05
C ALA A 183 9.65 -5.55 11.65
N MET A 184 10.62 -4.64 11.79
CA MET A 184 10.36 -3.26 12.22
C MET A 184 9.44 -2.52 11.23
N LEU A 185 9.71 -2.63 9.92
CA LEU A 185 8.83 -2.03 8.91
C LEU A 185 7.44 -2.70 8.88
N ALA A 186 7.36 -4.01 9.05
CA ALA A 186 6.09 -4.72 9.11
C ALA A 186 5.23 -4.26 10.30
N ALA A 187 5.85 -3.95 11.43
CA ALA A 187 5.17 -3.39 12.60
C ALA A 187 4.58 -1.98 12.36
N LEU A 188 4.98 -1.31 11.27
CA LEU A 188 4.43 -0.02 10.84
C LEU A 188 3.35 -0.16 9.75
N THR A 189 3.03 -1.38 9.28
CA THR A 189 2.01 -1.63 8.24
C THR A 189 0.64 -0.99 8.49
N PRO A 190 0.12 -0.83 9.72
CA PRO A 190 -1.19 -0.22 9.92
C PRO A 190 -1.36 1.19 9.32
N SER A 191 -0.28 1.99 9.20
CA SER A 191 -0.35 3.32 8.56
C SER A 191 -0.64 3.24 7.06
N ARG A 192 -0.14 2.22 6.37
CA ARG A 192 -0.44 1.98 4.94
C ARG A 192 -1.92 1.78 4.70
N LEU A 193 -2.54 0.89 5.48
CA LEU A 193 -3.98 0.68 5.34
C LEU A 193 -4.79 1.98 5.58
N ALA A 194 -4.33 2.85 6.49
CA ALA A 194 -4.96 4.16 6.70
C ALA A 194 -4.87 5.09 5.47
N VAL A 195 -3.78 5.04 4.68
CA VAL A 195 -3.67 5.74 3.39
C VAL A 195 -4.69 5.22 2.39
N ALA A 196 -4.79 3.89 2.24
CA ALA A 196 -5.77 3.27 1.35
C ALA A 196 -7.22 3.69 1.68
N PHE A 197 -7.54 3.82 2.98
CA PHE A 197 -8.83 4.34 3.44
C PHE A 197 -9.05 5.81 3.06
N GLN A 198 -8.03 6.67 3.19
CA GLN A 198 -8.13 8.08 2.81
C GLN A 198 -8.33 8.26 1.31
N ALA A 199 -7.55 7.54 0.50
CA ALA A 199 -7.68 7.52 -0.96
C ALA A 199 -9.08 7.09 -1.39
N MET A 200 -9.61 6.02 -0.80
CA MET A 200 -10.97 5.56 -1.05
C MET A 200 -12.02 6.61 -0.62
N GLY A 201 -11.80 7.32 0.49
CA GLY A 201 -12.68 8.40 0.93
C GLY A 201 -12.79 9.52 -0.11
N ALA A 202 -11.66 9.94 -0.68
CA ALA A 202 -11.61 10.96 -1.73
C ALA A 202 -12.23 10.46 -3.04
N MET A 203 -11.97 9.22 -3.43
CA MET A 203 -12.60 8.57 -4.59
C MET A 203 -14.13 8.59 -4.47
N LYS A 204 -14.67 8.17 -3.32
CA LYS A 204 -16.12 8.18 -3.06
C LYS A 204 -16.69 9.58 -3.14
N LEU A 205 -16.06 10.56 -2.50
CA LEU A 205 -16.52 11.95 -2.53
C LEU A 205 -16.51 12.52 -3.96
N GLY A 206 -15.43 12.31 -4.71
CA GLY A 206 -15.32 12.77 -6.10
C GLY A 206 -16.36 12.13 -7.01
N LEU A 207 -16.57 10.81 -6.89
CA LEU A 207 -17.63 10.09 -7.63
C LEU A 207 -19.02 10.59 -7.26
N THR A 208 -19.31 10.80 -5.98
CA THR A 208 -20.60 11.36 -5.53
C THR A 208 -20.85 12.73 -6.15
N ILE A 209 -19.86 13.63 -6.11
CA ILE A 209 -19.98 14.96 -6.73
C ILE A 209 -20.24 14.83 -8.24
N ALA A 210 -19.44 14.04 -8.95
CA ALA A 210 -19.56 13.89 -10.40
C ALA A 210 -20.89 13.25 -10.82
N ILE A 211 -21.35 12.21 -10.11
CA ILE A 211 -22.63 11.53 -10.38
C ILE A 211 -23.80 12.47 -10.09
N HIS A 212 -23.81 13.16 -8.94
CA HIS A 212 -24.87 14.13 -8.63
C HIS A 212 -24.92 15.29 -9.63
N TYR A 213 -23.75 15.82 -10.01
CA TYR A 213 -23.66 16.83 -11.07
C TYR A 213 -24.21 16.27 -12.40
N SER A 214 -23.92 15.01 -12.71
CA SER A 214 -24.40 14.39 -13.95
C SER A 214 -25.92 14.20 -14.01
N HIS A 215 -26.57 14.05 -12.86
CA HIS A 215 -28.02 13.97 -12.75
C HIS A 215 -28.73 15.34 -12.81
N SER A 216 -28.02 16.43 -12.48
CA SER A 216 -28.58 17.78 -12.49
C SER A 216 -28.25 18.56 -13.77
N ARG A 217 -27.07 18.32 -14.36
CA ARG A 217 -26.62 19.00 -15.58
C ARG A 217 -27.29 18.41 -16.80
N ARG A 218 -27.80 19.29 -17.66
CA ARG A 218 -28.29 18.97 -19.01
C ARG A 218 -27.37 19.60 -20.06
N GLN A 219 -27.17 18.90 -21.17
CA GLN A 219 -26.43 19.41 -22.32
C GLN A 219 -26.73 18.52 -23.52
N PHE A 220 -26.96 19.14 -24.69
CA PHE A 220 -27.33 18.47 -25.93
C PHE A 220 -28.65 17.67 -25.85
N GLY A 221 -29.14 17.19 -26.98
CA GLY A 221 -30.37 16.41 -27.05
C GLY A 221 -31.17 16.66 -28.33
N PRO A 222 -32.33 16.01 -28.48
CA PRO A 222 -33.24 16.27 -29.58
C PRO A 222 -33.69 17.74 -29.59
N LYS A 223 -33.62 18.42 -30.74
CA LYS A 223 -33.88 19.88 -30.87
C LYS A 223 -35.24 20.34 -30.34
N THR A 224 -36.22 19.45 -30.25
CA THR A 224 -37.61 19.74 -29.86
C THR A 224 -37.95 19.34 -28.44
N LYS A 225 -36.99 18.88 -27.64
CA LYS A 225 -37.16 18.48 -26.24
C LYS A 225 -36.23 19.29 -25.34
N GLU A 226 -36.47 19.24 -24.02
CA GLU A 226 -35.46 19.68 -23.07
C GLU A 226 -34.14 18.94 -23.31
N GLU A 227 -33.02 19.61 -23.04
CA GLU A 227 -31.71 18.99 -23.09
C GLU A 227 -31.66 17.75 -22.19
N VAL A 228 -30.94 16.74 -22.66
CA VAL A 228 -30.79 15.46 -21.99
C VAL A 228 -29.84 15.63 -20.81
N LYS A 229 -30.14 14.98 -19.68
CA LYS A 229 -29.24 14.95 -18.52
C LYS A 229 -27.94 14.27 -18.92
N ILE A 230 -26.80 14.81 -18.52
CA ILE A 230 -25.53 14.29 -19.06
C ILE A 230 -25.25 12.85 -18.63
N ILE A 231 -25.80 12.37 -17.51
CA ILE A 231 -25.73 10.96 -17.10
C ILE A 231 -26.39 10.01 -18.12
N GLU A 232 -27.38 10.47 -18.88
CA GLU A 232 -28.07 9.67 -19.91
C GLU A 232 -27.23 9.53 -21.19
N HIS A 233 -26.16 10.32 -21.35
CA HIS A 233 -25.19 10.11 -22.41
C HIS A 233 -24.32 8.91 -22.09
N GLN A 234 -24.26 7.94 -23.01
CA GLN A 234 -23.54 6.69 -22.82
C GLN A 234 -22.10 6.91 -22.34
N THR A 235 -21.38 7.85 -22.95
CA THR A 235 -19.98 8.15 -22.58
C THR A 235 -19.81 8.56 -21.11
N GLN A 236 -20.78 9.27 -20.52
CA GLN A 236 -20.73 9.69 -19.12
C GLN A 236 -20.92 8.49 -18.19
N THR A 237 -21.90 7.64 -18.49
CA THR A 237 -22.20 6.43 -17.71
C THR A 237 -21.07 5.40 -17.81
N LEU A 238 -20.54 5.15 -19.01
CA LEU A 238 -19.42 4.23 -19.23
C LEU A 238 -18.15 4.65 -18.52
N TRP A 239 -17.98 5.93 -18.27
CA TRP A 239 -16.85 6.43 -17.51
C TRP A 239 -17.10 6.30 -16.00
N LEU A 240 -18.24 6.77 -15.49
CA LEU A 240 -18.50 6.85 -14.05
C LEU A 240 -18.82 5.49 -13.39
N MET A 241 -19.62 4.63 -14.03
CA MET A 241 -20.12 3.40 -13.38
C MET A 241 -19.04 2.36 -13.08
N PRO A 242 -18.06 2.09 -13.97
CA PRO A 242 -16.95 1.18 -13.65
C PRO A 242 -16.07 1.68 -12.49
N HIS A 243 -15.92 2.99 -12.34
CA HIS A 243 -15.21 3.57 -11.20
C HIS A 243 -16.02 3.50 -9.91
N LEU A 244 -17.35 3.67 -9.97
CA LEU A 244 -18.22 3.40 -8.83
C LEU A 244 -18.13 1.93 -8.39
N ALA A 245 -18.17 1.00 -9.35
CA ALA A 245 -17.98 -0.43 -9.09
C ALA A 245 -16.63 -0.71 -8.41
N THR A 246 -15.57 -0.02 -8.85
CA THR A 246 -14.23 -0.14 -8.27
C THR A 246 -14.18 0.43 -6.84
N ALA A 247 -14.81 1.58 -6.56
CA ALA A 247 -14.90 2.14 -5.21
C ALA A 247 -15.60 1.18 -4.22
N LEU A 248 -16.64 0.48 -4.68
CA LEU A 248 -17.32 -0.56 -3.90
C LEU A 248 -16.42 -1.77 -3.67
N ALA A 249 -15.77 -2.28 -4.72
CA ALA A 249 -14.86 -3.41 -4.63
C ALA A 249 -13.70 -3.13 -3.65
N LEU A 250 -13.10 -1.94 -3.76
CA LEU A 250 -12.04 -1.46 -2.87
C LEU A 250 -12.51 -1.33 -1.42
N THR A 251 -13.80 -1.02 -1.19
CA THR A 251 -14.36 -0.98 0.17
C THR A 251 -14.31 -2.35 0.83
N PHE A 252 -14.70 -3.41 0.11
CA PHE A 252 -14.74 -4.76 0.66
C PHE A 252 -13.35 -5.35 0.87
N VAL A 253 -12.42 -5.15 -0.06
CA VAL A 253 -11.04 -5.62 0.13
C VAL A 253 -10.31 -4.86 1.24
N SER A 254 -10.58 -3.56 1.42
CA SER A 254 -9.99 -2.78 2.51
C SER A 254 -10.50 -3.23 3.88
N ARG A 255 -11.79 -3.58 3.99
CA ARG A 255 -12.36 -4.19 5.21
C ARG A 255 -11.73 -5.54 5.51
N TYR A 256 -11.55 -6.37 4.49
CA TYR A 256 -10.86 -7.66 4.62
C TYR A 256 -9.40 -7.46 5.10
N ALA A 257 -8.66 -6.53 4.51
CA ALA A 257 -7.30 -6.20 4.94
C ALA A 257 -7.26 -5.67 6.39
N GLY A 258 -8.26 -4.88 6.80
CA GLY A 258 -8.41 -4.44 8.19
C GLY A 258 -8.61 -5.61 9.16
N ALA A 259 -9.51 -6.55 8.84
CA ALA A 259 -9.71 -7.75 9.65
C ALA A 259 -8.44 -8.61 9.76
N LEU A 260 -7.66 -8.74 8.68
CA LEU A 260 -6.37 -9.43 8.72
C LEU A 260 -5.35 -8.73 9.64
N LEU A 261 -5.32 -7.41 9.66
CA LEU A 261 -4.47 -6.66 10.57
C LEU A 261 -4.89 -6.87 12.03
N ASP A 262 -6.18 -6.80 12.32
CA ASP A 262 -6.71 -7.02 13.67
C ASP A 262 -6.37 -8.42 14.18
N GLU A 263 -6.54 -9.45 13.34
CA GLU A 263 -6.13 -10.83 13.65
C GLU A 263 -4.62 -10.98 13.82
N GLY A 264 -3.83 -10.27 13.00
CA GLY A 264 -2.37 -10.28 13.04
C GLY A 264 -1.76 -9.47 14.19
N CYS A 265 -2.56 -8.70 14.93
CA CYS A 265 -2.18 -8.05 16.18
C CYS A 265 -2.38 -8.95 17.41
N LEU A 266 -2.98 -10.13 17.26
CA LEU A 266 -3.16 -11.10 18.35
C LEU A 266 -1.83 -11.81 18.69
N PRO A 267 -1.49 -11.97 19.99
CA PRO A 267 -0.27 -12.68 20.40
C PRO A 267 -0.21 -14.11 19.83
N GLY A 268 0.90 -14.47 19.17
CA GLY A 268 1.18 -15.84 18.72
C GLY A 268 0.83 -16.18 17.26
N LYS A 269 0.23 -15.27 16.48
CA LYS A 269 0.02 -15.44 15.03
C LYS A 269 1.09 -14.65 14.25
N GLY A 270 1.94 -15.39 13.52
CA GLY A 270 3.25 -14.91 13.04
C GLY A 270 3.27 -13.90 11.89
N ALA A 271 4.49 -13.43 11.58
CA ALA A 271 4.84 -12.43 10.57
C ALA A 271 4.26 -12.66 9.14
N GLY A 272 3.79 -13.87 8.82
CA GLY A 272 3.17 -14.19 7.53
C GLY A 272 1.81 -13.52 7.31
N GLN A 273 0.99 -13.35 8.36
CA GLN A 273 -0.32 -12.67 8.25
C GLN A 273 -0.18 -11.15 8.11
N GLN A 274 0.85 -10.56 8.72
CA GLN A 274 1.19 -9.15 8.53
C GLN A 274 1.74 -8.89 7.12
N SER A 275 2.50 -9.83 6.53
CA SER A 275 2.95 -9.76 5.13
C SER A 275 1.77 -9.84 4.14
N LEU A 276 0.79 -10.70 4.41
CA LEU A 276 -0.45 -10.82 3.62
C LEU A 276 -1.35 -9.58 3.74
N ALA A 277 -1.47 -9.00 4.94
CA ALA A 277 -2.18 -7.75 5.16
C ALA A 277 -1.45 -6.55 4.52
N ALA A 278 -0.11 -6.51 4.59
CA ALA A 278 0.71 -5.52 3.90
C ALA A 278 0.63 -5.66 2.37
N GLY A 279 0.57 -6.90 1.86
CA GLY A 279 0.40 -7.18 0.44
C GLY A 279 -1.02 -6.89 -0.07
N SER A 280 -2.03 -7.08 0.77
CA SER A 280 -3.42 -6.73 0.44
C SER A 280 -3.67 -5.22 0.55
N GLY A 281 -3.11 -4.55 1.56
CA GLY A 281 -3.15 -3.10 1.73
C GLY A 281 -2.34 -2.37 0.66
N GLY A 282 -1.08 -2.75 0.46
CA GLY A 282 -0.22 -2.22 -0.62
C GLY A 282 -0.70 -2.60 -2.02
N GLY A 283 -1.39 -3.73 -2.15
CA GLY A 283 -2.12 -4.09 -3.36
C GLY A 283 -3.29 -3.14 -3.61
N ALA A 284 -4.10 -2.83 -2.59
CA ALA A 284 -5.20 -1.87 -2.70
C ALA A 284 -4.71 -0.45 -3.04
N GLU A 285 -3.59 -0.01 -2.46
CA GLU A 285 -2.88 1.22 -2.84
C GLU A 285 -2.40 1.17 -4.30
N GLY A 286 -1.78 0.06 -4.70
CA GLY A 286 -1.33 -0.17 -6.08
C GLY A 286 -2.48 -0.23 -7.10
N LEU A 287 -3.65 -0.74 -6.72
CA LEU A 287 -4.87 -0.74 -7.54
C LEU A 287 -5.45 0.66 -7.71
N GLN A 288 -5.50 1.43 -6.63
CA GLN A 288 -5.95 2.83 -6.66
C GLN A 288 -5.06 3.69 -7.56
N HIS A 289 -3.79 3.33 -7.72
CA HIS A 289 -2.85 4.13 -8.48
C HIS A 289 -2.65 3.65 -9.92
N LEU A 290 -2.26 2.39 -10.18
CA LEU A 290 -1.90 1.97 -11.53
C LEU A 290 -3.12 1.76 -12.45
N GLY A 291 -4.29 1.49 -11.88
CA GLY A 291 -5.55 1.35 -12.63
C GLY A 291 -6.40 2.62 -12.65
N GLU A 292 -6.20 3.54 -11.69
CA GLU A 292 -7.11 4.68 -11.45
C GLU A 292 -6.40 6.03 -11.21
N HIS A 293 -5.09 6.16 -11.51
CA HIS A 293 -4.40 7.46 -11.57
C HIS A 293 -5.16 8.58 -12.31
N PRO A 294 -5.86 8.31 -13.43
CA PRO A 294 -6.63 9.36 -14.10
C PRO A 294 -7.95 9.68 -13.41
N LEU A 295 -8.34 9.00 -12.33
CA LEU A 295 -9.68 9.14 -11.76
C LEU A 295 -9.98 10.56 -11.27
N PRO A 296 -9.16 11.23 -10.42
CA PRO A 296 -9.45 12.62 -10.06
C PRO A 296 -9.46 13.56 -11.27
N ALA A 297 -8.57 13.33 -12.24
CA ALA A 297 -8.50 14.13 -13.47
C ALA A 297 -9.73 13.93 -14.38
N GLY A 298 -10.22 12.69 -14.50
CA GLY A 298 -11.38 12.37 -15.31
C GLY A 298 -12.70 12.69 -14.61
N LEU A 299 -12.77 12.67 -13.27
CA LEU A 299 -13.92 13.18 -12.53
C LEU A 299 -14.10 14.69 -12.77
N ARG A 300 -12.99 15.42 -12.82
CA ARG A 300 -12.95 16.84 -13.23
C ARG A 300 -13.44 17.00 -14.67
N GLU A 301 -13.04 16.13 -15.58
CA GLU A 301 -13.48 16.18 -16.99
C GLU A 301 -14.97 15.86 -17.16
N CYS A 302 -15.48 14.86 -16.43
CA CYS A 302 -16.91 14.51 -16.38
C CYS A 302 -17.78 15.64 -15.83
N THR A 303 -17.20 16.61 -15.12
CA THR A 303 -17.89 17.79 -14.59
C THR A 303 -17.60 19.06 -15.41
N GLY A 304 -16.90 18.94 -16.54
CA GLY A 304 -16.64 20.04 -17.45
C GLY A 304 -15.90 21.23 -16.80
N GLY A 305 -16.24 22.45 -17.22
CA GLY A 305 -15.58 23.66 -16.72
C GLY A 305 -15.77 23.90 -15.22
N VAL A 306 -16.91 23.50 -14.63
CA VAL A 306 -17.14 23.71 -13.19
C VAL A 306 -16.25 22.81 -12.34
N GLY A 307 -15.90 21.62 -12.82
CA GLY A 307 -14.96 20.72 -12.16
C GLY A 307 -13.57 21.33 -11.95
N TYR A 308 -13.18 22.28 -12.80
CA TYR A 308 -11.91 23.00 -12.68
C TYR A 308 -11.87 23.94 -11.47
N MET A 309 -13.02 24.50 -11.08
CA MET A 309 -13.13 25.50 -10.02
C MET A 309 -12.93 24.86 -8.62
N MET A 310 -12.07 25.45 -7.80
CA MET A 310 -11.71 24.91 -6.47
C MET A 310 -12.90 24.77 -5.51
N GLU A 311 -13.91 25.63 -5.64
CA GLU A 311 -15.15 25.58 -4.85
C GLU A 311 -15.92 24.25 -5.00
N ASN A 312 -15.78 23.58 -6.15
CA ASN A 312 -16.41 22.28 -6.42
C ASN A 312 -15.60 21.09 -5.88
N ARG A 313 -14.50 21.37 -5.16
CA ARG A 313 -13.66 20.42 -4.41
C ARG A 313 -12.92 19.36 -5.21
N ILE A 314 -13.27 19.07 -6.46
CA ILE A 314 -12.62 18.03 -7.27
C ILE A 314 -11.14 18.35 -7.49
N SER A 315 -10.80 19.56 -7.92
CA SER A 315 -9.40 20.00 -8.12
C SER A 315 -8.59 19.93 -6.83
N GLY A 316 -9.16 20.36 -5.69
CA GLY A 316 -8.50 20.27 -4.39
C GLY A 316 -8.31 18.81 -3.93
N LEU A 317 -9.29 17.94 -4.16
CA LEU A 317 -9.15 16.51 -3.88
C LEU A 317 -8.03 15.89 -4.70
N LYS A 318 -7.94 16.20 -6.01
CA LYS A 318 -6.86 15.73 -6.87
C LYS A 318 -5.50 16.06 -6.25
N CYS A 319 -5.24 17.35 -6.00
CA CYS A 319 -3.97 17.82 -5.42
C CYS A 319 -3.65 17.14 -4.08
N ASP A 320 -4.66 17.00 -3.20
CA ASP A 320 -4.48 16.40 -1.89
C ASP A 320 -4.21 14.88 -1.96
N THR A 321 -4.69 14.18 -2.99
CA THR A 321 -4.55 12.72 -3.14
C THR A 321 -3.32 12.25 -3.91
N ASP A 322 -2.74 13.09 -4.79
CA ASP A 322 -1.68 12.63 -5.70
C ASP A 322 -0.45 12.08 -4.95
N VAL A 323 -0.15 12.63 -3.77
CA VAL A 323 0.96 12.16 -2.90
C VAL A 323 0.76 10.75 -2.34
N PHE A 324 -0.48 10.24 -2.29
CA PHE A 324 -0.79 8.90 -1.77
C PHE A 324 -0.15 7.78 -2.58
N ALA A 325 0.33 8.10 -3.79
CA ALA A 325 1.10 7.20 -4.62
C ALA A 325 2.55 6.97 -4.16
N THR A 326 3.07 7.90 -3.37
CA THR A 326 4.50 8.07 -3.14
C THR A 326 4.88 7.81 -1.69
N PHE A 327 4.14 8.40 -0.74
CA PHE A 327 4.45 8.23 0.68
C PHE A 327 3.98 6.86 1.21
N GLU A 328 4.43 6.44 2.40
CA GLU A 328 4.20 5.08 2.96
C GLU A 328 4.72 3.88 2.13
N GLY A 329 5.25 4.15 0.94
CA GLY A 329 5.92 3.22 0.04
C GLY A 329 5.55 3.51 -1.41
N ASP A 330 6.54 3.81 -2.25
CA ASP A 330 6.31 3.97 -3.70
C ASP A 330 5.53 2.76 -4.25
N ASN A 331 4.46 3.03 -5.00
CA ASN A 331 3.56 1.98 -5.45
C ASN A 331 4.22 0.91 -6.32
N VAL A 332 5.20 1.28 -7.16
CA VAL A 332 5.92 0.30 -8.00
C VAL A 332 6.82 -0.58 -7.13
N VAL A 333 7.47 0.01 -6.12
CA VAL A 333 8.22 -0.75 -5.10
C VAL A 333 7.28 -1.64 -4.28
N MET A 334 6.08 -1.18 -3.93
CA MET A 334 5.09 -1.97 -3.19
C MET A 334 4.61 -3.18 -3.99
N LEU A 335 4.42 -3.05 -5.31
CA LEU A 335 4.15 -4.20 -6.17
C LEU A 335 5.29 -5.24 -6.14
N GLN A 336 6.54 -4.83 -5.96
CA GLN A 336 7.64 -5.78 -5.80
C GLN A 336 7.57 -6.54 -4.48
N VAL A 337 7.11 -5.89 -3.40
CA VAL A 337 6.89 -6.55 -2.10
C VAL A 337 5.85 -7.66 -2.24
N VAL A 338 4.71 -7.35 -2.89
CA VAL A 338 3.67 -8.34 -3.21
C VAL A 338 4.25 -9.48 -4.04
N GLY A 339 4.99 -9.16 -5.11
CA GLY A 339 5.54 -10.17 -6.00
C GLY A 339 6.54 -11.10 -5.31
N ARG A 340 7.37 -10.58 -4.40
CA ARG A 340 8.30 -11.40 -3.60
C ARG A 340 7.56 -12.34 -2.65
N GLU A 341 6.52 -11.85 -1.99
CA GLU A 341 5.68 -12.67 -1.10
C GLU A 341 5.01 -13.81 -1.89
N LEU A 342 4.46 -13.54 -3.08
CA LEU A 342 3.85 -14.56 -3.94
C LEU A 342 4.83 -15.64 -4.39
N LEU A 343 6.09 -15.27 -4.65
CA LEU A 343 7.14 -16.23 -4.98
C LEU A 343 7.60 -17.04 -3.76
N ALA A 344 7.66 -16.43 -2.58
CA ALA A 344 7.96 -17.13 -1.33
C ALA A 344 6.88 -18.17 -1.02
N GLN A 345 5.60 -17.80 -1.15
CA GLN A 345 4.48 -18.72 -0.99
C GLN A 345 4.50 -19.85 -2.02
N TYR A 346 4.81 -19.55 -3.28
CA TYR A 346 4.96 -20.58 -4.31
C TYR A 346 6.06 -21.59 -3.96
N THR A 347 7.21 -21.09 -3.49
CA THR A 347 8.35 -21.92 -3.09
C THR A 347 7.97 -22.83 -1.92
N LYS A 348 7.33 -22.27 -0.89
CA LYS A 348 6.84 -23.03 0.27
C LYS A 348 5.83 -24.10 -0.13
N GLN A 349 4.85 -23.78 -0.97
CA GLN A 349 3.89 -24.76 -1.48
C GLN A 349 4.56 -25.86 -2.32
N TYR A 350 5.60 -25.53 -3.09
CA TYR A 350 6.33 -26.51 -3.87
C TYR A 350 7.19 -27.42 -2.99
N GLU A 351 7.84 -26.88 -1.96
CA GLU A 351 8.56 -27.65 -0.95
C GLU A 351 7.62 -28.56 -0.16
N GLU A 352 6.49 -28.04 0.33
CA GLU A 352 5.44 -28.83 0.99
C GLU A 352 4.92 -29.91 0.06
N LYS A 353 4.57 -29.61 -1.19
CA LYS A 353 4.15 -30.62 -2.18
C LYS A 353 5.24 -31.61 -2.53
N ARG A 354 6.53 -31.25 -2.45
CA ARG A 354 7.64 -32.18 -2.61
C ARG A 354 7.80 -33.07 -1.38
N LEU A 355 7.64 -32.53 -0.18
CA LEU A 355 7.64 -33.30 1.08
C LEU A 355 6.44 -34.25 1.15
N PHE A 356 5.23 -33.76 0.87
CA PHE A 356 4.02 -34.56 0.73
C PHE A 356 4.09 -35.49 -0.47
N GLY A 357 4.66 -35.08 -1.58
CA GLY A 357 4.92 -35.93 -2.74
C GLY A 357 5.91 -37.05 -2.44
N LEU A 358 6.92 -36.83 -1.60
CA LEU A 358 7.81 -37.88 -1.11
C LEU A 358 7.11 -38.86 -0.15
N LEU A 359 6.14 -38.38 0.65
CA LEU A 359 5.26 -39.21 1.50
C LEU A 359 4.18 -39.96 0.70
N GLN A 360 3.62 -39.33 -0.33
CA GLN A 360 2.57 -39.84 -1.21
C GLN A 360 3.16 -40.75 -2.31
N ASN A 361 4.46 -40.64 -2.60
CA ASN A 361 5.20 -41.60 -3.44
C ASN A 361 5.39 -42.98 -2.76
N TRP A 362 4.98 -43.14 -1.50
CA TRP A 362 4.78 -44.46 -0.87
C TRP A 362 3.37 -45.03 -1.10
N ALA A 363 2.42 -44.24 -1.61
CA ALA A 363 1.01 -44.62 -1.77
C ALA A 363 0.42 -44.44 -3.19
N GLU A 364 1.00 -43.62 -4.08
CA GLU A 364 0.35 -43.29 -5.37
C GLU A 364 1.35 -43.15 -6.53
N SER A 365 2.11 -44.20 -6.80
CA SER A 365 2.52 -44.48 -8.18
C SER A 365 1.29 -45.06 -8.89
N VAL A 366 0.48 -44.22 -9.56
CA VAL A 366 -0.49 -44.57 -10.65
C VAL A 366 -1.39 -43.38 -11.08
N GLY A 367 -1.47 -42.26 -10.35
CA GLY A 367 -2.63 -41.35 -10.49
C GLY A 367 -2.63 -40.15 -11.45
N ASP A 368 -1.54 -39.39 -11.65
CA ASP A 368 -1.75 -37.94 -11.84
C ASP A 368 -1.03 -37.29 -13.05
N LYS A 369 -1.28 -37.82 -14.25
CA LYS A 369 -0.78 -37.24 -15.53
C LYS A 369 -1.83 -36.51 -16.39
N LEU A 370 -3.08 -36.36 -15.97
CA LEU A 370 -4.15 -35.84 -16.84
C LEU A 370 -5.19 -34.95 -16.11
N ARG A 371 -4.78 -33.81 -15.57
CA ARG A 371 -5.71 -32.74 -15.13
C ARG A 371 -5.30 -31.31 -15.51
N THR A 372 -4.56 -31.16 -16.60
CA THR A 372 -4.52 -29.92 -17.37
C THR A 372 -5.69 -29.92 -18.37
N SER A 373 -6.91 -29.59 -17.92
CA SER A 373 -8.03 -29.37 -18.83
C SER A 373 -7.88 -28.01 -19.52
N PHE A 374 -7.16 -28.02 -20.65
CA PHE A 374 -7.41 -27.09 -21.73
C PHE A 374 -8.81 -27.35 -22.29
N LEU A 375 -9.56 -26.28 -22.57
CA LEU A 375 -10.74 -26.22 -23.44
C LEU A 375 -12.01 -26.99 -23.01
N ALA A 376 -12.87 -26.31 -22.26
CA ALA A 376 -14.33 -26.37 -22.40
C ALA A 376 -14.98 -25.27 -21.55
N PHE A 377 -14.86 -24.00 -21.96
CA PHE A 377 -15.75 -22.97 -21.43
C PHE A 377 -16.94 -22.83 -22.36
N ASN A 378 -18.11 -23.12 -21.81
CA ASN A 378 -19.39 -22.95 -22.47
C ASN A 378 -19.59 -21.46 -22.74
N MET A 379 -19.89 -21.08 -23.98
CA MET A 379 -19.96 -19.68 -24.41
C MET A 379 -21.10 -18.89 -23.75
N ASP A 380 -22.04 -19.58 -23.12
CA ASP A 380 -23.24 -19.02 -22.50
C ASP A 380 -23.02 -18.51 -21.06
N THR A 381 -21.79 -18.58 -20.53
CA THR A 381 -21.47 -18.16 -19.15
C THR A 381 -20.48 -17.01 -19.04
N VAL A 382 -20.15 -16.33 -20.14
CA VAL A 382 -19.21 -15.18 -20.14
C VAL A 382 -19.67 -14.06 -19.17
N ASP A 383 -20.97 -14.03 -18.91
CA ASP A 383 -21.68 -13.02 -18.14
C ASP A 383 -21.80 -13.41 -16.64
N ASP A 384 -21.33 -14.61 -16.26
CA ASP A 384 -21.44 -15.14 -14.91
C ASP A 384 -20.23 -14.75 -14.06
N LEU A 385 -20.48 -14.41 -12.80
CA LEU A 385 -19.45 -14.13 -11.80
C LEU A 385 -18.48 -15.32 -11.66
N ALA A 386 -18.96 -16.56 -11.80
CA ALA A 386 -18.09 -17.72 -11.74
C ALA A 386 -17.09 -17.78 -12.91
N PHE A 387 -17.47 -17.29 -14.10
CA PHE A 387 -16.57 -17.15 -15.23
C PHE A 387 -15.52 -16.07 -14.96
N LEU A 388 -15.95 -14.88 -14.54
CA LEU A 388 -15.05 -13.75 -14.22
C LEU A 388 -14.02 -14.12 -13.14
N LEU A 389 -14.46 -14.79 -12.06
CA LEU A 389 -13.57 -15.31 -11.02
C LEU A 389 -12.57 -16.34 -11.53
N LYS A 390 -12.99 -17.23 -12.44
CA LYS A 390 -12.07 -18.20 -13.07
C LYS A 390 -11.06 -17.49 -13.98
N ALA A 391 -11.46 -16.41 -14.66
CA ALA A 391 -10.58 -15.64 -15.55
C ALA A 391 -9.45 -14.96 -14.78
N VAL A 392 -9.77 -14.21 -13.72
CA VAL A 392 -8.75 -13.53 -12.91
C VAL A 392 -7.82 -14.52 -12.19
N LYS A 393 -8.35 -15.67 -11.74
CA LYS A 393 -7.54 -16.78 -11.18
C LYS A 393 -6.61 -17.41 -12.20
N PHE A 394 -7.07 -17.57 -13.44
CA PHE A 394 -6.27 -18.08 -14.53
C PHE A 394 -5.09 -17.13 -14.83
N ARG A 395 -5.37 -15.82 -14.93
CA ARG A 395 -4.33 -14.80 -15.22
C ARG A 395 -3.22 -14.80 -14.17
N GLU A 396 -3.56 -14.71 -12.89
CA GLU A 396 -2.56 -14.75 -11.81
C GLU A 396 -1.71 -16.03 -11.86
N ARG A 397 -2.34 -17.20 -12.02
CA ARG A 397 -1.63 -18.48 -12.05
C ARG A 397 -0.64 -18.57 -13.21
N VAL A 398 -1.03 -18.10 -14.40
CA VAL A 398 -0.17 -18.11 -15.58
C VAL A 398 1.01 -17.15 -15.39
N LEU A 399 0.76 -15.93 -14.89
CA LEU A 399 1.81 -14.96 -14.60
C LEU A 399 2.77 -15.47 -13.53
N GLN A 400 2.27 -16.09 -12.45
CA GLN A 400 3.12 -16.62 -11.37
C GLN A 400 4.05 -17.71 -11.89
N ARG A 401 3.53 -18.68 -12.65
CA ARG A 401 4.33 -19.75 -13.25
C ARG A 401 5.33 -19.20 -14.26
N GLY A 402 4.90 -18.27 -15.12
CA GLY A 402 5.77 -17.62 -16.09
C GLY A 402 6.91 -16.85 -15.43
N LEU A 403 6.64 -16.15 -14.34
CA LEU A 403 7.64 -15.38 -13.61
C LEU A 403 8.68 -16.31 -12.96
N VAL A 404 8.23 -17.36 -12.27
CA VAL A 404 9.11 -18.38 -11.69
C VAL A 404 10.02 -18.99 -12.76
N ALA A 405 9.45 -19.42 -13.90
CA ALA A 405 10.21 -20.01 -14.99
C ALA A 405 11.24 -19.04 -15.58
N ARG A 406 10.87 -17.77 -15.75
CA ARG A 406 11.74 -16.72 -16.31
C ARG A 406 12.90 -16.38 -15.37
N ILE A 407 12.63 -16.22 -14.07
CA ILE A 407 13.68 -15.98 -13.06
C ILE A 407 14.60 -17.20 -12.97
N TYR A 408 14.03 -18.41 -12.92
CA TYR A 408 14.81 -19.65 -12.87
C TYR A 408 15.75 -19.77 -14.07
N TYR A 409 15.25 -19.56 -15.29
CA TYR A 409 16.06 -19.60 -16.50
C TYR A 409 17.20 -18.59 -16.47
N LYS A 410 16.93 -17.34 -16.05
CA LYS A 410 17.96 -16.30 -15.96
C LYS A 410 19.06 -16.63 -14.94
N VAL A 411 18.67 -17.07 -13.74
CA VAL A 411 19.63 -17.36 -12.66
C VAL A 411 20.37 -18.68 -12.90
N LYS A 412 19.65 -19.74 -13.30
CA LYS A 412 20.24 -21.09 -13.41
C LYS A 412 20.88 -21.35 -14.76
N THR A 413 20.26 -20.92 -15.86
CA THR A 413 20.73 -21.16 -17.23
C THR A 413 21.64 -20.03 -17.71
N LYS A 414 21.22 -18.76 -17.59
CA LYS A 414 22.03 -17.61 -18.03
C LYS A 414 23.09 -17.15 -17.02
N LYS A 415 23.09 -17.70 -15.80
CA LYS A 415 24.02 -17.36 -14.71
C LYS A 415 24.02 -15.86 -14.36
N GLU A 416 22.92 -15.17 -14.61
CA GLU A 416 22.71 -13.79 -14.13
C GLU A 416 22.61 -13.83 -12.59
N ASP A 417 23.19 -12.84 -11.90
CA ASP A 417 22.91 -12.68 -10.47
C ASP A 417 21.43 -12.32 -10.26
N PHE A 418 20.95 -12.58 -9.04
CA PHE A 418 19.55 -12.44 -8.72
C PHE A 418 19.05 -11.01 -8.89
N PHE A 419 19.88 -9.99 -8.64
CA PHE A 419 19.46 -8.60 -8.77
C PHE A 419 19.18 -8.25 -10.23
N HIS A 420 20.08 -8.57 -11.15
CA HIS A 420 19.85 -8.33 -12.59
C HIS A 420 18.70 -9.18 -13.15
N ALA A 421 18.59 -10.43 -12.72
CA ALA A 421 17.47 -11.30 -13.11
C ALA A 421 16.11 -10.73 -12.63
N TRP A 422 16.03 -10.26 -11.39
CA TRP A 422 14.85 -9.60 -10.82
C TRP A 422 14.53 -8.31 -11.56
N ASN A 423 15.52 -7.44 -11.75
CA ASN A 423 15.37 -6.14 -12.40
C ASN A 423 14.82 -6.29 -13.83
N SER A 424 15.34 -7.24 -14.60
CA SER A 424 14.87 -7.54 -15.97
C SER A 424 13.48 -8.21 -16.04
N CYS A 425 12.89 -8.52 -14.89
CA CYS A 425 11.55 -9.10 -14.77
C CYS A 425 10.55 -8.18 -14.06
N LEU A 426 10.92 -6.94 -13.70
CA LEU A 426 10.06 -6.04 -12.92
C LEU A 426 8.68 -5.78 -13.53
N HIS A 427 8.59 -5.66 -14.86
CA HIS A 427 7.29 -5.54 -15.54
C HIS A 427 6.38 -6.76 -15.26
N HIS A 428 6.96 -7.97 -15.29
CA HIS A 428 6.23 -9.20 -15.01
C HIS A 428 5.87 -9.32 -13.52
N VAL A 429 6.78 -8.90 -12.63
CA VAL A 429 6.51 -8.79 -11.18
C VAL A 429 5.31 -7.87 -10.94
N ALA A 430 5.32 -6.67 -11.51
CA ALA A 430 4.21 -5.71 -11.38
C ALA A 430 2.89 -6.28 -11.94
N SER A 431 2.93 -6.92 -13.11
CA SER A 431 1.75 -7.54 -13.74
C SER A 431 1.16 -8.65 -12.87
N LEU A 432 2.00 -9.49 -12.27
CA LEU A 432 1.58 -10.55 -11.36
C LEU A 432 0.95 -9.97 -10.09
N SER A 433 1.60 -8.98 -9.48
CA SER A 433 1.12 -8.35 -8.25
C SER A 433 -0.25 -7.70 -8.47
N LEU A 434 -0.44 -6.97 -9.56
CA LEU A 434 -1.75 -6.41 -9.93
C LEU A 434 -2.78 -7.51 -10.20
N ALA A 435 -2.40 -8.60 -10.89
CA ALA A 435 -3.31 -9.73 -11.13
C ALA A 435 -3.81 -10.35 -9.81
N HIS A 436 -2.89 -10.51 -8.86
CA HIS A 436 -3.20 -11.01 -7.52
C HIS A 436 -4.17 -10.08 -6.80
N THR A 437 -3.89 -8.78 -6.78
CA THR A 437 -4.79 -7.85 -6.10
C THR A 437 -6.15 -7.78 -6.78
N HIS A 438 -6.21 -7.76 -8.12
CA HIS A 438 -7.49 -7.83 -8.86
C HIS A 438 -8.31 -9.07 -8.47
N ARG A 439 -7.67 -10.25 -8.40
CA ARG A 439 -8.34 -11.48 -7.97
C ARG A 439 -8.87 -11.36 -6.54
N VAL A 440 -8.03 -10.97 -5.58
CA VAL A 440 -8.41 -10.85 -4.17
C VAL A 440 -9.57 -9.87 -4.02
N THR A 441 -9.51 -8.70 -4.68
CA THR A 441 -10.57 -7.70 -4.64
C THR A 441 -11.89 -8.23 -5.20
N LEU A 442 -11.88 -8.91 -6.35
CA LEU A 442 -13.11 -9.49 -6.91
C LEU A 442 -13.67 -10.63 -6.03
N GLU A 443 -12.80 -11.45 -5.44
CA GLU A 443 -13.22 -12.49 -4.49
C GLU A 443 -13.88 -11.90 -3.24
N GLN A 444 -13.29 -10.87 -2.63
CA GLN A 444 -13.86 -10.22 -1.45
C GLN A 444 -15.18 -9.51 -1.77
N PHE A 445 -15.30 -8.89 -2.95
CA PHE A 445 -16.57 -8.32 -3.39
C PHE A 445 -17.63 -9.41 -3.60
N SER A 446 -17.28 -10.54 -4.25
CA SER A 446 -18.18 -11.68 -4.40
C SER A 446 -18.67 -12.24 -3.06
N LEU A 447 -17.76 -12.37 -2.07
CA LEU A 447 -18.11 -12.82 -0.72
C LEU A 447 -19.05 -11.82 -0.03
N ALA A 448 -18.78 -10.52 -0.14
CA ALA A 448 -19.63 -9.49 0.43
C ALA A 448 -21.05 -9.50 -0.14
N VAL A 449 -21.21 -9.69 -1.45
CA VAL A 449 -22.53 -9.85 -2.09
C VAL A 449 -23.27 -11.05 -1.51
N LYS A 450 -22.60 -12.20 -1.36
CA LYS A 450 -23.21 -13.42 -0.79
C LYS A 450 -23.61 -13.27 0.67
N SER A 451 -22.87 -12.47 1.44
CA SER A 451 -23.17 -12.19 2.85
C SER A 451 -24.17 -11.05 3.06
N CYS A 452 -24.63 -10.39 1.99
CA CYS A 452 -25.57 -9.28 2.10
C CYS A 452 -26.94 -9.81 2.57
N PRO A 453 -27.47 -9.32 3.71
CA PRO A 453 -28.71 -9.85 4.29
C PRO A 453 -29.96 -9.33 3.56
N ASP A 454 -29.88 -8.14 2.98
CA ASP A 454 -30.98 -7.52 2.24
C ASP A 454 -30.96 -7.94 0.77
N GLN A 455 -32.10 -8.38 0.26
CA GLN A 455 -32.21 -8.96 -1.09
C GLN A 455 -32.11 -7.91 -2.20
N GLU A 456 -32.59 -6.68 -1.95
CA GLU A 456 -32.53 -5.58 -2.92
C GLU A 456 -31.09 -5.09 -3.06
N ASP A 457 -30.43 -4.84 -1.93
CA ASP A 457 -29.02 -4.47 -1.86
C ASP A 457 -28.12 -5.56 -2.46
N GLN A 458 -28.39 -6.84 -2.15
CA GLN A 458 -27.65 -7.95 -2.73
C GLN A 458 -27.74 -7.95 -4.26
N THR A 459 -28.93 -7.71 -4.81
CA THR A 459 -29.17 -7.67 -6.26
C THR A 459 -28.43 -6.50 -6.90
N LEU A 460 -28.44 -5.33 -6.27
CA LEU A 460 -27.71 -4.15 -6.75
C LEU A 460 -26.19 -4.34 -6.67
N LEU A 461 -25.68 -4.84 -5.54
CA LEU A 461 -24.25 -5.14 -5.35
C LEU A 461 -23.77 -6.21 -6.34
N MET A 462 -24.61 -7.20 -6.67
CA MET A 462 -24.27 -8.20 -7.69
C MET A 462 -24.03 -7.54 -9.06
N LYS A 463 -24.86 -6.58 -9.47
CA LYS A 463 -24.66 -5.85 -10.73
C LYS A 463 -23.32 -5.12 -10.76
N PHE A 464 -22.96 -4.42 -9.67
CA PHE A 464 -21.66 -3.75 -9.57
C PHE A 464 -20.49 -4.74 -9.48
N CYS A 465 -20.67 -5.89 -8.84
CA CYS A 465 -19.66 -6.93 -8.76
C CYS A 465 -19.36 -7.54 -10.15
N LEU A 466 -20.42 -7.80 -10.93
CA LEU A 466 -20.29 -8.21 -12.33
C LEU A 466 -19.61 -7.13 -13.16
N LEU A 467 -20.05 -5.87 -13.06
CA LEU A 467 -19.44 -4.75 -13.78
C LEU A 467 -17.94 -4.62 -13.46
N TYR A 468 -17.56 -4.72 -12.18
CA TYR A 468 -16.16 -4.69 -11.78
C TYR A 468 -15.37 -5.87 -12.37
N GLY A 469 -15.89 -7.10 -12.29
CA GLY A 469 -15.25 -8.27 -12.88
C GLY A 469 -15.11 -8.16 -14.40
N THR A 470 -16.15 -7.69 -15.10
CA THR A 470 -16.15 -7.45 -16.55
C THR A 470 -15.12 -6.40 -16.93
N LYS A 471 -15.05 -5.27 -16.20
CA LYS A 471 -14.02 -4.23 -16.38
C LYS A 471 -12.61 -4.85 -16.30
N LEU A 472 -12.34 -5.67 -15.28
CA LEU A 472 -11.02 -6.29 -15.10
C LEU A 472 -10.64 -7.22 -16.26
N VAL A 473 -11.58 -8.02 -16.75
CA VAL A 473 -11.31 -8.93 -17.88
C VAL A 473 -11.19 -8.13 -19.19
N PHE A 474 -12.00 -7.09 -19.36
CA PHE A 474 -11.97 -6.22 -20.52
C PHE A 474 -10.66 -5.43 -20.63
N GLN A 475 -10.15 -4.87 -19.53
CA GLN A 475 -8.86 -4.14 -19.52
C GLN A 475 -7.70 -4.98 -20.07
N GLU A 476 -7.74 -6.30 -19.87
CA GLU A 476 -6.70 -7.24 -20.24
C GLU A 476 -7.13 -8.17 -21.40
N TRP A 477 -8.12 -7.75 -22.19
CA TRP A 477 -8.75 -8.59 -23.22
C TRP A 477 -7.76 -9.18 -24.22
N ALA A 478 -6.76 -8.40 -24.64
CA ALA A 478 -5.71 -8.84 -25.57
C ALA A 478 -4.87 -9.98 -24.95
N TRP A 479 -4.47 -9.83 -23.69
CA TRP A 479 -3.73 -10.85 -22.96
C TRP A 479 -4.52 -12.17 -22.87
N TYR A 480 -5.83 -12.10 -22.59
CA TYR A 480 -6.66 -13.30 -22.54
C TYR A 480 -6.87 -13.95 -23.92
N LEU A 481 -6.90 -13.19 -25.01
CA LEU A 481 -6.93 -13.72 -26.37
C LEU A 481 -5.60 -14.43 -26.74
N GLU A 482 -4.46 -13.82 -26.42
CA GLU A 482 -3.13 -14.40 -26.64
C GLU A 482 -2.96 -15.75 -25.92
N HIS A 483 -3.52 -15.86 -24.71
CA HIS A 483 -3.48 -17.08 -23.91
C HIS A 483 -4.62 -18.05 -24.23
N LYS A 484 -5.40 -17.78 -25.28
CA LYS A 484 -6.54 -18.59 -25.74
C LYS A 484 -7.59 -18.86 -24.64
N TYR A 485 -7.67 -17.95 -23.66
CA TYR A 485 -8.70 -17.99 -22.63
C TYR A 485 -10.02 -17.42 -23.15
N LEU A 486 -9.95 -16.33 -23.92
CA LEU A 486 -11.09 -15.78 -24.64
C LEU A 486 -11.06 -16.16 -26.12
N THR A 487 -12.24 -16.33 -26.72
CA THR A 487 -12.42 -16.33 -28.17
C THR A 487 -12.76 -14.90 -28.64
N PRO A 488 -12.59 -14.56 -29.94
CA PRO A 488 -13.00 -13.26 -30.46
C PRO A 488 -14.48 -12.93 -30.20
N MET A 489 -15.34 -13.95 -30.24
CA MET A 489 -16.76 -13.80 -29.94
C MET A 489 -17.01 -13.55 -28.45
N ALA A 490 -16.34 -14.27 -27.54
CA ALA A 490 -16.43 -14.01 -26.10
C ALA A 490 -15.90 -12.61 -25.73
N SER A 491 -14.79 -12.18 -26.34
CA SER A 491 -14.26 -10.82 -26.19
C SER A 491 -15.26 -9.75 -26.65
N THR A 492 -15.98 -10.00 -27.75
CA THR A 492 -17.04 -9.09 -28.22
C THR A 492 -18.22 -9.03 -27.25
N ARG A 493 -18.61 -10.15 -26.64
CA ARG A 493 -19.65 -10.17 -25.59
C ARG A 493 -19.22 -9.33 -24.38
N ILE A 494 -18.02 -9.55 -23.83
CA ILE A 494 -17.47 -8.76 -22.70
C ILE A 494 -17.48 -7.26 -23.00
N ARG A 495 -17.04 -6.86 -24.20
CA ARG A 495 -17.06 -5.46 -24.64
C ARG A 495 -18.47 -4.88 -24.70
N ASN A 496 -19.47 -5.66 -25.11
CA ASN A 496 -20.85 -5.19 -25.15
C ASN A 496 -21.45 -5.08 -23.74
N GLN A 497 -21.05 -5.94 -22.81
CA GLN A 497 -21.48 -5.87 -21.42
C GLN A 497 -20.91 -4.68 -20.67
N GLU A 498 -19.65 -4.33 -20.91
CA GLU A 498 -19.07 -3.11 -20.34
C GLU A 498 -19.84 -1.86 -20.80
N ARG A 499 -20.49 -1.93 -21.97
CA ARG A 499 -21.24 -0.83 -22.60
C ARG A 499 -22.69 -0.68 -22.14
N CYS A 500 -23.22 -1.66 -21.40
CA CYS A 500 -24.60 -1.76 -20.95
C CYS A 500 -24.66 -1.63 -19.42
#